data_AF-A0A075FTK6-F1
#
_entry.id   AF-A0A075FTK6-F1
#
_cell.length_a   1.000
_cell.length_b   1.000
_cell.length_c   1.000
_cell.angle_alpha   90.00
_cell.angle_beta   90.00
_cell.angle_gamma   90.00
#
_symmetry.space_group_name_H-M   'P 1'
#
loop_
_entity.id
_entity.type
_entity.pdbx_description
1 polymer ?
#
loop_
_entity_poly.entity_id
_entity_poly.type
_entity_poly.pdbx_seq_one_letter_code
_entity_poly.pdbx_strand_id
1 'polypeptide(L)' 'MKKFSSEIELRGHLIDSLILTKVFDGIMDHGGSFEVLDIQVGKKKKG' A
#
# COMPACT_ATOMS: atom_id res chain seq x y z
N MET A 1 24.91 7.90 0.19
CA MET A 1 23.92 7.21 -0.67
C MET A 1 22.81 8.19 -1.01
N LYS A 2 22.37 8.25 -2.28
CA LYS A 2 21.16 9.00 -2.64
C LYS A 2 19.95 8.19 -2.16
N LYS A 3 18.99 8.86 -1.50
CA LYS A 3 17.69 8.27 -1.21
C LYS A 3 16.83 8.35 -2.47
N PHE A 4 16.17 7.25 -2.80
CA PHE A 4 15.19 7.19 -3.88
C PHE A 4 13.79 7.08 -3.27
N SER A 5 12.83 7.75 -3.87
CA SER A 5 11.42 7.71 -3.47
C SER A 5 10.55 7.83 -4.72
N SER A 6 9.39 7.16 -4.71
CA SER A 6 8.37 7.26 -5.75
C SER A 6 7.00 7.09 -5.12
N GLU A 7 6.01 7.83 -5.62
CA GLU A 7 4.62 7.59 -5.30
C GLU A 7 4.10 6.39 -6.12
N ILE A 8 3.22 5.60 -5.51
CA ILE A 8 2.56 4.46 -6.15
C ILE A 8 1.07 4.47 -5.80
N GLU A 9 0.25 3.86 -6.63
CA GLU A 9 -1.19 3.73 -6.41
C GLU A 9 -1.60 2.26 -6.50
N LEU A 10 -2.36 1.78 -5.51
CA LEU A 10 -2.92 0.44 -5.48
C LEU A 10 -4.45 0.54 -5.69
N ARG A 11 -5.00 -0.30 -6.57
CA ARG A 11 -6.45 -0.39 -6.83
C ARG A 11 -6.94 -1.83 -6.76
N GLY A 12 -8.16 -2.01 -6.24
CA GLY A 12 -8.85 -3.30 -6.23
C GLY A 12 -9.41 -3.66 -4.85
N HIS A 13 -9.51 -4.96 -4.59
CA HIS A 13 -9.93 -5.52 -3.31
C HIS A 13 -8.76 -5.52 -2.33
N LEU A 14 -8.47 -4.38 -1.71
CA LEU A 14 -7.26 -4.22 -0.89
C LEU A 14 -7.47 -4.56 0.60
N ILE A 15 -8.69 -4.34 1.11
CA ILE A 15 -9.00 -4.44 2.55
C ILE A 15 -9.12 -5.90 3.00
N ASP A 16 -9.72 -6.77 2.17
CA ASP A 16 -10.01 -8.16 2.52
C ASP A 16 -9.00 -9.17 1.95
N SER A 17 -8.06 -8.72 1.10
CA SER A 17 -7.07 -9.60 0.46
C SER A 17 -5.74 -9.75 1.21
N LEU A 18 -5.59 -9.06 2.35
CA LEU A 18 -4.32 -8.93 3.09
C LEU A 18 -3.17 -8.30 2.27
N ILE A 19 -3.46 -7.74 1.09
CA ILE A 19 -2.43 -7.21 0.20
C ILE A 19 -1.76 -5.97 0.79
N LEU A 20 -2.51 -5.11 1.49
CA LEU A 20 -1.96 -3.90 2.12
C LEU A 20 -0.87 -4.26 3.13
N THR A 21 -1.17 -5.21 4.02
CA THR A 21 -0.21 -5.70 5.01
C THR A 21 1.04 -6.28 4.34
N LYS A 22 0.87 -7.15 3.32
CA LYS A 22 1.99 -7.72 2.57
C LYS A 22 2.88 -6.68 1.89
N VAL A 23 2.27 -5.62 1.34
CA VAL A 23 3.03 -4.52 0.71
C VAL A 23 3.82 -3.75 1.77
N PHE A 24 3.19 -3.41 2.89
CA PHE A 24 3.86 -2.69 3.98
C PHE A 24 5.02 -3.49 4.58
N ASP A 25 4.77 -4.78 4.88
CA ASP A 25 5.80 -5.69 5.38
C ASP A 25 6.95 -5.80 4.37
N GLY A 26 6.65 -5.97 3.08
CA GLY A 26 7.67 -6.04 2.04
C GLY A 26 8.55 -4.79 1.97
N ILE A 27 8.00 -3.59 2.13
CA ILE A 27 8.78 -2.34 2.16
C ILE A 27 9.69 -2.30 3.38
N MET A 28 9.16 -2.64 4.56
CA MET A 28 9.89 -2.59 5.83
C MET A 28 11.01 -3.66 5.89
N ASP A 29 10.74 -4.88 5.41
CA ASP A 29 11.69 -5.99 5.36
C ASP A 29 12.92 -5.69 4.49
N HIS A 30 12.77 -4.82 3.49
CA HIS A 30 13.87 -4.36 2.63
C HIS A 30 14.53 -3.07 3.14
N GLY A 31 14.22 -2.64 4.37
CA GLY A 31 14.79 -1.44 4.99
C GLY A 31 14.28 -0.11 4.40
N GLY A 32 13.16 -0.15 3.67
CA GLY A 32 12.47 1.02 3.18
C GLY A 32 11.51 1.61 4.22
N SER A 33 10.96 2.77 3.90
CA SER A 33 9.87 3.40 4.65
C SER A 33 8.80 3.86 3.67
N PHE A 34 7.56 3.93 4.12
CA PHE A 34 6.45 4.43 3.32
C PHE A 34 5.60 5.43 4.10
N GLU A 35 4.86 6.23 3.34
CA GLU A 35 3.82 7.12 3.84
C GLU A 35 2.56 6.86 3.02
N VAL A 36 1.42 6.79 3.70
CA VAL A 36 0.12 6.66 3.03
C VAL A 36 -0.42 8.06 2.81
N LEU A 37 -0.46 8.49 1.54
CA LEU A 37 -0.90 9.85 1.17
C LEU A 37 -2.43 9.98 1.07
N ASP A 38 -3.10 8.97 0.52
CA ASP A 38 -4.57 8.93 0.38
C ASP A 38 -5.08 7.48 0.47
N ILE A 39 -6.27 7.32 1.07
CA ILE A 39 -7.01 6.05 1.06
C ILE A 39 -8.46 6.36 0.69
N GLN A 40 -8.90 5.79 -0.43
CA GLN A 40 -10.30 5.84 -0.85
C GLN A 40 -10.97 4.48 -0.67
N VAL A 41 -11.97 4.43 0.22
CA VAL A 41 -12.74 3.22 0.49
C VAL A 41 -14.10 3.30 -0.21
N GLY A 42 -14.41 2.28 -1.03
CA GLY A 42 -15.71 2.16 -1.66
C GLY A 42 -16.84 1.97 -0.65
N LYS A 43 -18.00 2.62 -0.86
CA LYS A 43 -19.14 2.61 0.07
C LYS A 43 -19.81 1.25 0.26
N LYS A 44 -19.66 0.34 -0.70
CA LYS A 44 -20.23 -1.01 -0.69
C LYS A 44 -19.24 -1.97 -1.32
N LYS A 45 -19.12 -3.16 -0.74
CA LYS A 45 -18.44 -4.28 -1.41
C LYS A 45 -19.30 -4.69 -2.61
N LYS A 46 -18.78 -4.49 -3.82
CA LYS A 46 -19.32 -5.17 -5.00
C LYS A 46 -18.65 -6.53 -5.03
N GLY A 47 -19.42 -7.56 -4.70
CA GLY A 47 -19.05 -8.95 -4.97
C GLY A 47 -19.30 -9.30 -6.42
#